data_AF-A0A0D7KUL1-F1
#
_entry.id   AF-A0A0D7KUL1-F1
#
_cell.length_a   1.000
_cell.length_b   1.000
_cell.length_c   1.000
_cell.angle_alpha   90.00
_cell.angle_beta   90.00
_cell.angle_gamma   90.00
#
_symmetry.space_group_name_H-M   'P 1'
#
loop_
_entity.id
_entity.type
_entity.pdbx_description
1 polymer ?
#
loop_
_entity_poly.entity_id
_entity_poly.type
_entity_poly.pdbx_seq_one_letter_code
_entity_poly.pdbx_strand_id
1 'polypeptide(L)'
;DMEMKFSLPFTMDENKMWVKIPNIPMLAGQIPDELIGKTVELDLKKLVEDSGQEMPSVKDLKAMQNLSNDMFKAFLGKFDEKTYFSTVEKKDAGLPENVDAKQIVKFNVTNENLEQFFTTFVKDALPAMADVLGKEEYSKLFKLEKDQVEKMKQEMKTDDSELKKGIEEMKKSLKINELSVTTAINKDQYPAYQVVVANLDTTGDDGVKSKIAARVTTELSKINEKVEFKPVPSDVLTMEQLQQMFGGY
;
A
#
# COMPACT_ATOMS: atom_id res chain seq x y z
N ASP A 1 -15.61 -8.30 -19.18
CA ASP A 1 -15.04 -7.26 -18.29
C ASP A 1 -14.91 -5.93 -18.99
N MET A 2 -15.40 -4.86 -18.36
CA MET A 2 -15.03 -3.48 -18.70
C MET A 2 -13.97 -3.06 -17.69
N GLU A 3 -12.70 -3.05 -18.10
CA GLU A 3 -11.63 -2.43 -17.33
C GLU A 3 -11.71 -0.90 -17.53
N MET A 4 -12.02 -0.16 -16.46
CA MET A 4 -12.04 1.29 -16.49
C MET A 4 -10.76 1.83 -15.85
N LYS A 5 -9.90 2.43 -16.66
CA LYS A 5 -8.66 3.08 -16.23
C LYS A 5 -8.82 4.59 -16.34
N PHE A 6 -8.74 5.30 -15.22
CA PHE A 6 -8.61 6.76 -15.19
C PHE A 6 -7.30 7.14 -14.53
N SER A 7 -6.74 8.28 -14.93
CA SER A 7 -5.52 8.84 -14.36
C SER A 7 -5.87 10.23 -13.85
N LEU A 8 -5.59 10.50 -12.57
CA LEU A 8 -5.72 11.82 -11.96
C LEU A 8 -4.32 12.39 -11.74
N PRO A 9 -3.81 13.24 -12.65
CA PRO A 9 -2.49 13.82 -12.50
C PRO A 9 -2.56 14.93 -11.47
N PHE A 10 -1.69 14.87 -10.45
CA PHE A 10 -1.52 15.95 -9.50
C PHE A 10 -0.04 16.19 -9.21
N THR A 11 0.27 17.42 -8.82
CA THR A 11 1.58 17.85 -8.29
C THR A 11 1.32 18.57 -6.98
N MET A 12 2.18 18.40 -5.98
CA MET A 12 2.00 19.02 -4.67
C MET A 12 3.35 19.50 -4.13
N ASP A 13 3.34 20.63 -3.43
CA ASP A 13 4.40 21.09 -2.56
C ASP A 13 3.88 21.33 -1.12
N GLU A 14 4.68 21.97 -0.27
CA GLU A 14 4.32 22.24 1.13
C GLU A 14 3.11 23.18 1.32
N ASN A 15 2.78 24.00 0.33
CA ASN A 15 1.76 25.04 0.42
C ASN A 15 0.58 24.78 -0.52
N LYS A 16 0.82 24.15 -1.66
CA LYS A 16 -0.15 24.07 -2.75
C LYS A 16 -0.20 22.69 -3.39
N MET A 17 -1.39 22.32 -3.84
CA MET A 17 -1.62 21.15 -4.67
C MET A 17 -2.26 21.59 -5.99
N TRP A 18 -1.76 21.04 -7.09
CA TRP A 18 -2.24 21.31 -8.43
C TRP A 18 -2.81 20.04 -9.02
N VAL A 19 -4.11 20.02 -9.27
CA VAL A 19 -4.80 18.84 -9.81
C VAL A 19 -5.22 19.14 -11.24
N LYS A 20 -4.78 18.32 -12.19
CA LYS A 20 -5.23 18.43 -13.58
C LYS A 20 -6.55 17.68 -13.72
N ILE A 21 -7.60 18.37 -14.17
CA ILE A 21 -8.91 17.76 -14.40
C ILE A 21 -8.77 16.79 -15.59
N PRO A 22 -8.88 15.47 -15.36
CA PRO A 22 -8.75 14.51 -16.43
C PRO A 22 -10.09 14.39 -17.17
N ASN A 23 -10.04 13.91 -18.41
CA ASN A 23 -11.24 13.50 -19.11
C ASN A 23 -11.73 12.17 -18.50
N ILE A 24 -12.79 12.21 -17.68
CA ILE A 24 -13.40 11.03 -17.05
C ILE A 24 -14.66 10.67 -17.84
N PRO A 25 -14.67 9.60 -18.65
CA PRO A 25 -15.80 9.27 -19.51
C PRO A 25 -17.15 9.12 -18.79
N MET A 26 -17.16 8.64 -17.55
CA MET A 26 -18.38 8.48 -16.74
C MET A 26 -18.97 9.81 -16.23
N LEU A 27 -18.15 10.86 -16.17
CA LEU A 27 -18.55 12.21 -15.78
C LEU A 27 -18.61 13.16 -16.99
N ALA A 28 -18.53 12.61 -18.21
CA ALA A 28 -18.71 13.38 -19.44
C ALA A 28 -20.10 14.03 -19.43
N GLY A 29 -20.13 15.36 -19.57
CA GLY A 29 -21.35 16.17 -19.46
C GLY A 29 -21.71 16.64 -18.05
N GLN A 30 -21.04 16.17 -16.99
CA GLN A 30 -21.14 16.75 -15.64
C GLN A 30 -20.03 17.76 -15.36
N ILE A 31 -18.88 17.58 -16.02
CA ILE A 31 -17.77 18.53 -15.98
C ILE A 31 -17.85 19.37 -17.26
N PRO A 32 -17.94 20.70 -17.18
CA PRO A 32 -17.85 21.57 -18.33
C PRO A 32 -16.59 21.27 -19.17
N ASP A 33 -16.76 21.14 -20.49
CA ASP A 33 -15.66 20.77 -21.40
C ASP A 33 -14.48 21.74 -21.31
N GLU A 34 -14.76 23.01 -21.01
CA GLU A 34 -13.77 24.09 -20.82
C GLU A 34 -12.82 23.86 -19.63
N LEU A 35 -13.23 23.01 -18.67
CA LEU A 35 -12.43 22.65 -17.50
C LEU A 35 -11.56 21.42 -17.74
N ILE A 36 -11.88 20.59 -18.74
CA ILE A 36 -11.13 19.37 -19.02
C ILE A 36 -9.70 19.75 -19.45
N GLY A 37 -8.71 19.20 -18.76
CA GLY A 37 -7.30 19.49 -19.00
C GLY A 37 -6.77 20.76 -18.33
N LYS A 38 -7.63 21.58 -17.72
CA LYS A 38 -7.21 22.69 -16.86
C LYS A 38 -6.63 22.17 -15.55
N THR A 39 -5.76 22.97 -14.95
CA THR A 39 -5.17 22.68 -13.64
C THR A 39 -5.83 23.55 -12.59
N VAL A 40 -6.27 22.94 -11.51
CA VAL A 40 -6.85 23.63 -10.35
C VAL A 40 -5.77 23.76 -9.27
N GLU A 41 -5.56 24.99 -8.79
CA GLU A 41 -4.75 25.26 -7.61
C GLU A 41 -5.60 25.13 -6.35
N LEU A 42 -5.10 24.29 -5.46
CA LEU A 42 -5.62 24.07 -4.13
C LEU A 42 -4.60 24.63 -3.15
N ASP A 43 -4.99 25.68 -2.42
CA ASP A 43 -4.21 26.18 -1.30
C ASP A 43 -4.39 25.22 -0.12
N LEU A 44 -3.32 24.54 0.28
CA LEU A 44 -3.39 23.53 1.32
C LEU A 44 -3.70 24.14 2.69
N LYS A 45 -3.30 25.39 2.94
CA LYS A 45 -3.60 26.08 4.21
C LYS A 45 -5.08 26.41 4.29
N LYS A 46 -5.65 26.96 3.22
CA LYS A 46 -7.11 27.19 3.14
C LYS A 46 -7.89 25.89 3.28
N LEU A 47 -7.44 24.80 2.65
CA LEU A 47 -8.09 23.49 2.80
C LEU A 47 -8.04 22.98 4.25
N VAL A 48 -6.96 23.21 4.99
CA VAL A 48 -6.88 22.89 6.43
C VAL A 48 -7.84 23.76 7.24
N GLU A 49 -7.91 25.06 6.95
CA GLU A 49 -8.83 25.99 7.59
C GLU A 49 -10.31 25.59 7.36
N ASP A 50 -10.65 25.21 6.13
CA ASP A 50 -12.02 24.84 5.72
C ASP A 50 -12.43 23.43 6.20
N SER A 51 -11.51 22.46 6.18
CA SER A 51 -11.78 21.07 6.58
C SER A 51 -11.64 20.81 8.08
N GLY A 52 -10.94 21.70 8.80
CA GLY A 52 -10.56 21.50 10.20
C GLY A 52 -9.62 20.32 10.44
N GLN A 53 -9.05 19.71 9.38
CA GLN A 53 -8.12 18.61 9.45
C GLN A 53 -6.72 19.07 9.02
N GLU A 54 -5.71 18.79 9.85
CA GLU A 54 -4.31 19.07 9.51
C GLU A 54 -3.87 18.18 8.34
N MET A 55 -3.33 18.80 7.28
CA MET A 55 -2.72 18.08 6.18
C MET A 55 -1.41 17.42 6.64
N PRO A 56 -1.10 16.19 6.19
CA PRO A 56 0.18 15.55 6.50
C PRO A 56 1.32 16.39 5.90
N SER A 57 2.28 16.78 6.74
CA SER A 57 3.47 17.51 6.33
C SER A 57 4.40 16.64 5.47
N VAL A 58 5.38 17.24 4.79
CA VAL A 58 6.43 16.49 4.08
C VAL A 58 7.17 15.53 5.02
N LYS A 59 7.34 15.91 6.29
CA LYS A 59 7.91 15.03 7.31
C LYS A 59 7.00 13.83 7.58
N ASP A 60 5.68 14.04 7.61
CA ASP A 60 4.70 12.98 7.80
C ASP A 60 4.65 12.02 6.61
N LEU A 61 4.74 12.54 5.38
CA LEU A 61 4.83 11.72 4.17
C LEU A 61 6.09 10.84 4.17
N LYS A 62 7.24 11.40 4.56
CA LYS A 62 8.49 10.65 4.70
C LYS A 62 8.38 9.60 5.82
N ALA A 63 7.74 9.94 6.93
CA ALA A 63 7.51 9.01 8.03
C ALA A 63 6.56 7.87 7.62
N MET A 64 5.51 8.14 6.82
CA MET A 64 4.65 7.10 6.25
C MET A 64 5.40 6.16 5.30
N GLN A 65 6.30 6.70 4.47
CA GLN A 65 7.15 5.89 3.59
C GLN A 65 8.09 4.98 4.40
N ASN A 66 8.73 5.54 5.43
CA ASN A 66 9.60 4.78 6.33
C ASN A 66 8.82 3.73 7.13
N LEU A 67 7.64 4.08 7.61
CA LEU A 67 6.74 3.16 8.30
C LEU A 67 6.43 1.94 7.45
N SER A 68 6.11 2.12 6.17
CA SER A 68 5.84 1.00 5.26
C SER A 68 7.05 0.06 5.16
N ASN A 69 8.25 0.61 5.01
CA ASN A 69 9.50 -0.16 4.95
C ASN A 69 9.81 -0.88 6.27
N ASP A 70 9.65 -0.19 7.41
CA ASP A 70 9.88 -0.76 8.73
C ASP A 70 8.87 -1.84 9.07
N MET A 71 7.61 -1.65 8.68
CA MET A 71 6.55 -2.65 8.83
C MET A 71 6.86 -3.90 8.03
N PHE A 72 7.27 -3.73 6.77
CA PHE A 72 7.64 -4.83 5.90
C PHE A 72 8.85 -5.62 6.45
N LYS A 73 9.86 -4.91 6.98
CA LYS A 73 11.00 -5.53 7.66
C LYS A 73 10.60 -6.24 8.95
N ALA A 74 9.73 -5.65 9.76
CA ALA A 74 9.26 -6.26 11.01
C ALA A 74 8.41 -7.51 10.74
N PHE A 75 7.64 -7.53 9.66
CA PHE A 75 6.91 -8.70 9.20
C PHE A 75 7.84 -9.78 8.65
N LEU A 76 8.59 -9.48 7.57
CA LEU A 76 9.42 -10.49 6.90
C LEU A 76 10.59 -10.98 7.74
N GLY A 77 11.17 -10.12 8.58
CA GLY A 77 12.34 -10.44 9.40
C GLY A 77 12.10 -11.48 10.48
N LYS A 78 10.85 -11.95 10.66
CA LYS A 78 10.50 -13.03 11.59
C LYS A 78 10.42 -14.40 10.93
N PHE A 79 10.37 -14.46 9.61
CA PHE A 79 10.27 -15.70 8.87
C PHE A 79 11.66 -16.18 8.45
N ASP A 80 11.92 -17.48 8.58
CA ASP A 80 13.23 -18.03 8.25
C ASP A 80 13.43 -18.14 6.73
N GLU A 81 14.66 -17.90 6.31
CA GLU A 81 15.04 -17.89 4.89
C GLU A 81 14.80 -19.24 4.21
N LYS A 82 15.03 -20.36 4.90
CA LYS A 82 14.99 -21.70 4.30
C LYS A 82 13.58 -22.17 3.97
N THR A 83 12.61 -21.80 4.81
CA THR A 83 11.23 -22.27 4.70
C THR A 83 10.39 -21.36 3.80
N TYR A 84 10.63 -20.05 3.86
CA TYR A 84 9.76 -19.07 3.22
C TYR A 84 10.38 -18.34 2.03
N PHE A 85 11.71 -18.29 1.92
CA PHE A 85 12.39 -17.51 0.91
C PHE A 85 13.09 -18.40 -0.12
N SER A 86 12.97 -18.00 -1.38
CA SER A 86 13.64 -18.66 -2.50
C SER A 86 14.19 -17.61 -3.46
N THR A 87 15.31 -17.93 -4.12
CA THR A 87 15.78 -17.13 -5.26
C THR A 87 15.09 -17.62 -6.52
N VAL A 88 14.59 -16.70 -7.33
CA VAL A 88 13.88 -17.01 -8.58
C VAL A 88 14.69 -16.51 -9.76
N GLU A 89 14.74 -17.27 -10.84
CA GLU A 89 15.38 -16.82 -12.07
C GLU A 89 14.52 -15.78 -12.80
N LYS A 90 15.15 -14.83 -13.51
CA LYS A 90 14.44 -13.74 -14.19
C LYS A 90 13.35 -14.22 -15.15
N LYS A 91 13.61 -15.32 -15.86
CA LYS A 91 12.64 -15.94 -16.80
C LYS A 91 11.40 -16.53 -16.11
N ASP A 92 11.52 -16.97 -14.86
CA ASP A 92 10.45 -17.65 -14.13
C ASP A 92 9.71 -16.69 -13.18
N ALA A 93 10.26 -15.49 -12.97
CA ALA A 93 9.71 -14.48 -12.08
C ALA A 93 8.52 -13.68 -12.66
N GLY A 94 8.24 -13.82 -13.96
CA GLY A 94 7.15 -13.09 -14.63
C GLY A 94 7.31 -11.57 -14.54
N LEU A 95 8.56 -11.09 -14.52
CA LEU A 95 8.88 -9.66 -14.49
C LEU A 95 8.74 -9.05 -15.89
N PRO A 96 8.25 -7.80 -16.01
CA PRO A 96 8.32 -7.04 -17.25
C PRO A 96 9.76 -6.92 -17.77
N GLU A 97 9.93 -6.89 -19.10
CA GLU A 97 11.28 -6.85 -19.72
C GLU A 97 12.11 -5.63 -19.31
N ASN A 98 11.44 -4.50 -19.03
CA ASN A 98 12.07 -3.24 -18.62
C ASN A 98 12.59 -3.22 -17.17
N VAL A 99 12.30 -4.25 -16.37
CA VAL A 99 12.79 -4.31 -14.98
C VAL A 99 14.22 -4.83 -14.94
N ASP A 100 15.15 -3.98 -14.49
CA ASP A 100 16.53 -4.39 -14.18
C ASP A 100 16.57 -5.05 -12.80
N ALA A 101 16.88 -6.34 -12.76
CA ALA A 101 16.90 -7.15 -11.56
C ALA A 101 18.22 -7.91 -11.49
N LYS A 102 19.03 -7.60 -10.47
CA LYS A 102 20.26 -8.34 -10.14
C LYS A 102 19.94 -9.59 -9.34
N GLN A 103 18.93 -9.52 -8.47
CA GLN A 103 18.48 -10.61 -7.64
C GLN A 103 16.96 -10.57 -7.55
N ILE A 104 16.33 -11.74 -7.54
CA ILE A 104 14.88 -11.87 -7.38
C ILE A 104 14.63 -12.83 -6.24
N VAL A 105 13.92 -12.37 -5.22
CA VAL A 105 13.59 -13.16 -4.03
C VAL A 105 12.09 -13.31 -3.95
N LYS A 106 11.62 -14.54 -3.78
CA LYS A 106 10.22 -14.87 -3.56
C LYS A 106 10.02 -15.35 -2.14
N PHE A 107 9.22 -14.62 -1.39
CA PHE A 107 8.57 -15.09 -0.17
C PHE A 107 7.30 -15.86 -0.55
N ASN A 108 7.08 -17.05 0.00
CA ASN A 108 5.94 -17.90 -0.37
C ASN A 108 5.36 -18.67 0.81
N VAL A 109 4.04 -18.66 0.90
CA VAL A 109 3.26 -19.45 1.87
C VAL A 109 2.36 -20.42 1.09
N THR A 110 2.37 -21.68 1.51
CA THR A 110 1.58 -22.78 0.96
C THR A 110 0.87 -23.51 2.11
N ASN A 111 -0.02 -24.46 1.80
CA ASN A 111 -0.68 -25.26 2.83
C ASN A 111 0.30 -26.07 3.69
N GLU A 112 1.52 -26.36 3.20
CA GLU A 112 2.53 -27.13 3.92
C GLU A 112 3.19 -26.35 5.06
N ASN A 113 3.48 -25.06 4.84
CA ASN A 113 4.10 -24.19 5.84
C ASN A 113 3.11 -23.23 6.51
N LEU A 114 1.80 -23.40 6.26
CA LEU A 114 0.75 -22.48 6.72
C LEU A 114 0.62 -22.39 8.24
N GLU A 115 0.68 -23.53 8.92
CA GLU A 115 0.55 -23.57 10.38
C GLU A 115 1.72 -22.88 11.05
N GLN A 116 2.95 -23.15 10.57
CA GLN A 116 4.14 -22.45 11.02
C GLN A 116 4.06 -20.96 10.69
N PHE A 117 3.55 -20.60 9.51
CA PHE A 117 3.40 -19.21 9.09
C PHE A 117 2.50 -18.43 10.05
N PHE A 118 1.29 -18.93 10.33
CA PHE A 118 0.38 -18.26 11.25
C PHE A 118 0.89 -18.24 12.68
N THR A 119 1.58 -19.30 13.10
CA THR A 119 2.20 -19.35 14.43
C THR A 119 3.25 -18.24 14.57
N THR A 120 4.19 -18.15 13.64
CA THR A 120 5.21 -17.09 13.61
C THR A 120 4.59 -15.71 13.42
N PHE A 121 3.56 -15.59 12.57
CA PHE A 121 2.86 -14.33 12.37
C PHE A 121 2.25 -13.79 13.67
N VAL A 122 1.50 -14.62 14.40
CA VAL A 122 0.81 -14.20 15.62
C VAL A 122 1.79 -13.99 16.78
N LYS A 123 2.77 -14.88 16.94
CA LYS A 123 3.68 -14.84 18.09
C LYS A 123 4.83 -13.84 17.93
N ASP A 124 5.31 -13.64 16.71
CA ASP A 124 6.56 -12.91 16.47
C ASP A 124 6.37 -11.68 15.57
N ALA A 125 5.68 -11.84 14.43
CA ALA A 125 5.54 -10.76 13.45
C ALA A 125 4.58 -9.67 13.95
N LEU A 126 3.38 -10.02 14.41
CA LEU A 126 2.38 -9.07 14.93
C LEU A 126 2.95 -8.23 16.09
N PRO A 127 3.61 -8.80 17.11
CA PRO A 127 4.24 -7.99 18.16
C PRO A 127 5.34 -7.06 17.64
N ALA A 128 6.18 -7.54 16.72
CA ALA A 128 7.21 -6.69 16.12
C ALA A 128 6.61 -5.56 15.26
N MET A 129 5.49 -5.81 14.60
CA MET A 129 4.73 -4.79 13.89
C MET A 129 4.16 -3.75 14.86
N ALA A 130 3.60 -4.19 16.00
CA ALA A 130 3.16 -3.31 17.06
C ALA A 130 4.31 -2.45 17.64
N ASP A 131 5.50 -3.03 17.80
CA ASP A 131 6.70 -2.29 18.22
C ASP A 131 7.07 -1.18 17.23
N VAL A 132 6.95 -1.44 15.93
CA VAL A 132 7.16 -0.40 14.90
C VAL A 132 6.16 0.73 15.10
N LEU A 133 4.86 0.46 15.20
CA LEU A 133 3.84 1.49 15.40
C LEU A 133 4.07 2.31 16.69
N GLY A 134 4.66 1.70 17.72
CA GLY A 134 5.03 2.37 18.96
C GLY A 134 6.26 3.28 18.90
N LYS A 135 7.02 3.29 17.79
CA LYS A 135 8.12 4.24 17.62
C LYS A 135 7.58 5.67 17.60
N GLU A 136 8.29 6.58 18.27
CA GLU A 136 7.86 7.98 18.42
C GLU A 136 7.60 8.69 17.08
N GLU A 137 8.36 8.34 16.03
CA GLU A 137 8.19 8.89 14.70
C GLU A 137 6.88 8.48 14.01
N TYR A 138 6.30 7.32 14.37
CA TYR A 138 5.08 6.78 13.75
C TYR A 138 3.86 6.93 14.66
N SER A 139 4.05 6.82 15.98
CA SER A 139 2.96 6.98 16.94
C SER A 139 2.33 8.37 16.85
N LYS A 140 3.12 9.41 16.53
CA LYS A 140 2.63 10.76 16.26
C LYS A 140 1.72 10.84 15.03
N LEU A 141 1.99 10.07 13.98
CA LEU A 141 1.16 10.05 12.76
C LEU A 141 -0.26 9.58 13.05
N PHE A 142 -0.38 8.57 13.92
CA PHE A 142 -1.65 7.94 14.26
C PHE A 142 -2.21 8.40 15.61
N LYS A 143 -1.55 9.36 16.26
CA LYS A 143 -1.90 9.85 17.61
C LYS A 143 -2.01 8.70 18.62
N LEU A 144 -1.13 7.70 18.50
CA LEU A 144 -1.08 6.54 19.37
C LEU A 144 -0.29 6.87 20.63
N GLU A 145 -0.88 6.57 21.78
CA GLU A 145 -0.21 6.65 23.07
C GLU A 145 0.54 5.34 23.39
N LYS A 146 1.56 5.42 24.25
CA LYS A 146 2.39 4.24 24.58
C LYS A 146 1.58 3.13 25.24
N ASP A 147 0.66 3.48 26.13
CA ASP A 147 -0.25 2.56 26.79
C ASP A 147 -1.20 1.89 25.80
N GLN A 148 -1.64 2.58 24.75
CA GLN A 148 -2.46 1.99 23.68
C GLN A 148 -1.70 0.91 22.90
N VAL A 149 -0.44 1.17 22.57
CA VAL A 149 0.41 0.18 21.87
C VAL A 149 0.69 -1.02 22.77
N GLU A 150 0.97 -0.81 24.06
CA GLU A 150 1.17 -1.90 25.01
C GLU A 150 -0.12 -2.71 25.24
N LYS A 151 -1.27 -2.04 25.32
CA LYS A 151 -2.58 -2.69 25.43
C LYS A 151 -2.88 -3.53 24.18
N MET A 152 -2.61 -2.99 22.99
CA MET A 152 -2.75 -3.72 21.73
C MET A 152 -1.91 -5.01 21.74
N LYS A 153 -0.65 -4.94 22.19
CA LYS A 153 0.19 -6.14 22.33
C LYS A 153 -0.35 -7.14 23.34
N GLN A 154 -0.93 -6.67 24.45
CA GLN A 154 -1.54 -7.54 25.46
C GLN A 154 -2.79 -8.24 24.93
N GLU A 155 -3.64 -7.53 24.19
CA GLU A 155 -4.85 -8.09 23.57
C GLU A 155 -4.51 -9.08 22.43
N MET A 156 -3.36 -8.91 21.77
CA MET A 156 -2.85 -9.84 20.76
C MET A 156 -2.24 -11.12 21.36
N LYS A 157 -2.04 -11.21 22.69
CA LYS A 157 -1.55 -12.43 23.30
C LYS A 157 -2.65 -13.48 23.25
N THR A 158 -2.37 -14.53 22.52
CA THR A 158 -3.19 -15.73 22.43
C THR A 158 -2.35 -16.91 22.92
N ASP A 159 -2.96 -17.82 23.66
CA ASP A 159 -2.26 -19.04 24.05
C ASP A 159 -2.14 -20.05 22.89
N ASP A 160 -1.18 -20.96 23.02
CA ASP A 160 -0.87 -21.94 21.97
C ASP A 160 -2.04 -22.86 21.60
N SER A 161 -2.94 -23.13 22.54
CA SER A 161 -4.09 -24.02 22.34
C SER A 161 -5.18 -23.30 21.54
N GLU A 162 -5.48 -22.06 21.90
CA GLU A 162 -6.42 -21.21 21.16
C GLU A 162 -5.91 -20.91 19.75
N LEU A 163 -4.62 -20.60 19.60
CA LEU A 163 -4.01 -20.37 18.30
C LEU A 163 -4.14 -21.59 17.39
N LYS A 164 -3.79 -22.76 17.89
CA LYS A 164 -3.87 -24.01 17.12
C LYS A 164 -5.30 -24.31 16.70
N LYS A 165 -6.27 -24.14 17.59
CA LYS A 165 -7.69 -24.32 17.25
C LYS A 165 -8.13 -23.36 16.16
N GLY A 166 -7.79 -22.07 16.27
CA GLY A 166 -8.12 -21.07 15.26
C GLY A 166 -7.50 -21.37 13.90
N ILE A 167 -6.24 -21.82 13.87
CA ILE A 167 -5.57 -22.24 12.63
C ILE A 167 -6.26 -23.47 12.02
N GLU A 168 -6.60 -24.47 12.83
CA GLU A 168 -7.29 -25.68 12.36
C GLU A 168 -8.70 -25.41 11.87
N GLU A 169 -9.44 -24.50 12.51
CA GLU A 169 -10.74 -24.04 12.02
C GLU A 169 -10.61 -23.26 10.71
N MET A 170 -9.64 -22.36 10.61
CA MET A 170 -9.36 -21.63 9.37
C MET A 170 -9.03 -22.59 8.22
N LYS A 171 -8.21 -23.63 8.45
CA LYS A 171 -7.83 -24.61 7.43
C LYS A 171 -9.01 -25.44 6.89
N LYS A 172 -10.14 -25.51 7.61
CA LYS A 172 -11.36 -26.17 7.11
C LYS A 172 -12.08 -25.34 6.05
N SER A 173 -12.06 -24.02 6.19
CA SER A 173 -12.78 -23.08 5.33
C SER A 173 -11.87 -22.38 4.33
N LEU A 174 -10.55 -22.35 4.54
CA LEU A 174 -9.58 -21.65 3.68
C LEU A 174 -8.53 -22.62 3.15
N LYS A 175 -8.36 -22.60 1.82
CA LYS A 175 -7.23 -23.24 1.14
C LYS A 175 -6.39 -22.16 0.47
N ILE A 176 -5.10 -22.10 0.83
CA ILE A 176 -4.16 -21.17 0.19
C ILE A 176 -3.53 -21.89 -1.00
N ASN A 177 -3.86 -21.45 -2.21
CA ASN A 177 -3.22 -21.95 -3.42
C ASN A 177 -1.90 -21.23 -3.67
N GLU A 178 -1.86 -19.91 -3.46
CA GLU A 178 -0.64 -19.12 -3.48
C GLU A 178 -0.83 -17.88 -2.60
N LEU A 179 0.11 -17.65 -1.70
CA LEU A 179 0.30 -16.35 -1.08
C LEU A 179 1.79 -16.03 -1.19
N SER A 180 2.15 -15.12 -2.09
CA SER A 180 3.55 -14.85 -2.40
C SER A 180 3.85 -13.38 -2.58
N VAL A 181 5.09 -13.02 -2.22
CA VAL A 181 5.66 -11.70 -2.48
C VAL A 181 6.97 -11.91 -3.24
N THR A 182 6.98 -11.52 -4.51
CA THR A 182 8.19 -11.55 -5.35
C THR A 182 8.77 -10.15 -5.39
N THR A 183 10.02 -9.99 -4.96
CA THR A 183 10.75 -8.73 -4.98
C THR A 183 11.95 -8.83 -5.92
N ALA A 184 12.01 -7.95 -6.91
CA ALA A 184 13.18 -7.76 -7.77
C ALA A 184 14.05 -6.64 -7.19
N ILE A 185 15.31 -6.97 -6.94
CA ILE A 185 16.31 -6.07 -6.37
C ILE A 185 17.26 -5.66 -7.49
N ASN A 186 17.42 -4.35 -7.70
CA ASN A 186 18.28 -3.80 -8.74
C ASN A 186 19.77 -3.88 -8.36
N LYS A 187 20.66 -3.40 -9.24
CA LYS A 187 22.12 -3.43 -9.03
C LYS A 187 22.58 -2.61 -7.83
N ASP A 188 21.82 -1.57 -7.49
CA ASP A 188 22.06 -0.65 -6.37
C ASP A 188 21.43 -1.13 -5.06
N GLN A 189 20.96 -2.38 -5.01
CA GLN A 189 20.35 -3.03 -3.84
C GLN A 189 18.99 -2.44 -3.40
N TYR A 190 18.28 -1.77 -4.30
CA TYR A 190 16.92 -1.31 -4.04
C TYR A 190 15.86 -2.28 -4.57
N PRO A 191 14.73 -2.47 -3.85
CA PRO A 191 13.57 -3.20 -4.36
C PRO A 191 12.91 -2.37 -5.46
N ALA A 192 13.25 -2.63 -6.72
CA ALA A 192 12.76 -1.86 -7.86
C ALA A 192 11.39 -2.33 -8.35
N TYR A 193 11.01 -3.57 -8.06
CA TYR A 193 9.73 -4.13 -8.47
C TYR A 193 9.25 -5.17 -7.47
N GLN A 194 7.96 -5.16 -7.16
CA GLN A 194 7.32 -6.08 -6.23
C GLN A 194 6.00 -6.59 -6.80
N VAL A 195 5.75 -7.88 -6.65
CA VAL A 195 4.47 -8.52 -6.97
C VAL A 195 3.97 -9.24 -5.74
N VAL A 196 2.79 -8.88 -5.29
CA VAL A 196 2.02 -9.63 -4.29
C VAL A 196 0.97 -10.44 -5.03
N VAL A 197 0.94 -11.75 -4.79
CA VAL A 197 -0.09 -12.66 -5.31
C VAL A 197 -0.81 -13.28 -4.13
N ALA A 198 -2.13 -13.18 -4.11
CA ALA A 198 -3.01 -13.91 -3.21
C ALA A 198 -4.02 -14.71 -4.04
N ASN A 199 -4.06 -16.02 -3.83
CA ASN A 199 -4.97 -16.94 -4.49
C ASN A 199 -5.48 -17.93 -3.45
N LEU A 200 -6.74 -17.73 -3.05
CA LEU A 200 -7.38 -18.39 -1.93
C LEU A 200 -8.69 -19.01 -2.41
N ASP A 201 -8.96 -20.25 -2.02
CA ASP A 201 -10.30 -20.81 -2.08
C ASP A 201 -10.91 -20.75 -0.68
N THR A 202 -12.12 -20.24 -0.56
CA THR A 202 -12.88 -20.16 0.69
C THR A 202 -14.14 -21.00 0.62
N THR A 203 -14.57 -21.54 1.74
CA THR A 203 -15.85 -22.24 1.93
C THR A 203 -16.57 -21.57 3.09
N GLY A 204 -17.70 -20.92 2.82
CA GLY A 204 -18.54 -20.32 3.85
C GLY A 204 -19.21 -21.38 4.73
N ASP A 205 -19.74 -20.95 5.87
CA ASP A 205 -20.43 -21.85 6.82
C ASP A 205 -21.69 -22.49 6.21
N ASP A 206 -22.27 -21.85 5.20
CA ASP A 206 -23.37 -22.35 4.36
C ASP A 206 -22.92 -23.38 3.30
N GLY A 207 -21.62 -23.69 3.24
CA GLY A 207 -21.01 -24.60 2.28
C GLY A 207 -20.71 -23.96 0.91
N VAL A 208 -20.98 -22.66 0.73
CA VAL A 208 -20.73 -21.96 -0.53
C VAL A 208 -19.24 -21.78 -0.74
N LYS A 209 -18.74 -22.29 -1.87
CA LYS A 209 -17.33 -22.15 -2.27
C LYS A 209 -17.12 -20.87 -3.06
N SER A 210 -16.12 -20.09 -2.67
CA SER A 210 -15.70 -18.87 -3.34
C SER A 210 -14.21 -18.89 -3.62
N LYS A 211 -13.77 -18.14 -4.63
CA LYS A 211 -12.36 -17.99 -4.97
C LYS A 211 -11.98 -16.52 -4.96
N ILE A 212 -10.91 -16.20 -4.24
CA ILE A 212 -10.34 -14.85 -4.15
C ILE A 212 -8.98 -14.89 -4.83
N ALA A 213 -8.83 -14.09 -5.88
CA ALA A 213 -7.56 -13.90 -6.57
C ALA A 213 -7.24 -12.41 -6.63
N ALA A 214 -6.09 -12.03 -6.07
CA ALA A 214 -5.57 -10.67 -6.12
C ALA A 214 -4.11 -10.69 -6.57
N ARG A 215 -3.76 -9.74 -7.44
CA ARG A 215 -2.38 -9.48 -7.84
C ARG A 215 -2.12 -7.99 -7.73
N VAL A 216 -1.21 -7.61 -6.85
CA VAL A 216 -0.78 -6.21 -6.68
C VAL A 216 0.65 -6.11 -7.18
N THR A 217 0.92 -5.10 -7.99
CA THR A 217 2.26 -4.84 -8.53
C THR A 217 2.68 -3.43 -8.16
N THR A 218 3.91 -3.30 -7.65
CA THR A 218 4.54 -2.03 -7.33
C THR A 218 5.84 -1.93 -8.10
N GLU A 219 6.05 -0.82 -8.81
CA GLU A 219 7.30 -0.52 -9.50
C GLU A 219 7.87 0.80 -8.97
N LEU A 220 9.14 0.77 -8.57
CA LEU A 220 9.89 1.95 -8.17
C LEU A 220 10.96 2.22 -9.24
N SER A 221 10.82 3.34 -9.93
CA SER A 221 11.77 3.81 -10.93
C SER A 221 12.47 5.08 -10.46
N LYS A 222 13.61 5.41 -11.10
CA LYS A 222 14.37 6.65 -10.87
C LYS A 222 14.79 6.87 -9.41
N ILE A 223 15.18 5.79 -8.74
CA ILE A 223 15.61 5.80 -7.33
C ILE A 223 16.91 6.62 -7.22
N ASN A 224 16.94 7.59 -6.30
CA ASN A 224 18.05 8.54 -6.09
C ASN A 224 18.36 9.48 -7.27
N GLU A 225 17.52 9.52 -8.31
CA GLU A 225 17.68 10.50 -9.37
C GLU A 225 17.11 11.86 -8.93
N LYS A 226 17.69 12.94 -9.47
CA LYS A 226 17.11 14.28 -9.29
C LYS A 226 15.74 14.32 -9.96
N VAL A 227 14.71 14.61 -9.18
CA VAL A 227 13.36 14.82 -9.71
C VAL A 227 13.35 16.16 -10.45
N GLU A 228 13.14 16.11 -11.77
CA GLU A 228 12.79 17.29 -12.53
C GLU A 228 11.29 17.57 -12.35
N PHE A 229 10.97 18.52 -11.49
CA PHE A 229 9.61 19.00 -11.35
C PHE A 229 9.23 19.74 -12.64
N LYS A 230 8.19 19.26 -13.33
CA LYS A 230 7.60 20.03 -14.42
C LYS A 230 7.08 21.34 -13.84
N PRO A 231 7.33 22.49 -14.48
CA PRO A 231 6.78 23.75 -14.03
C PRO A 231 5.26 23.64 -13.95
N VAL A 232 4.69 24.18 -12.87
CA VAL A 232 3.24 24.36 -12.77
C VAL A 232 2.81 25.19 -13.98
N PRO A 233 1.76 24.77 -14.72
CA PRO A 233 1.24 25.57 -15.83
C PRO A 233 0.95 26.99 -15.37
N SER A 234 1.14 28.01 -16.22
CA SER A 234 0.76 29.39 -15.86
C SER A 234 -0.76 29.62 -15.89
N ASP A 235 -1.50 28.72 -16.54
CA ASP A 235 -2.95 28.75 -16.70
C ASP A 235 -3.61 27.85 -15.65
N VAL A 236 -3.64 28.35 -14.41
CA VAL A 236 -4.19 27.65 -13.25
C VAL A 236 -5.46 28.33 -12.76
N LEU A 237 -6.48 27.53 -12.51
CA LEU A 237 -7.75 27.98 -11.93
C LEU A 237 -7.68 27.92 -10.40
N THR A 238 -8.08 28.97 -9.71
CA THR A 238 -8.29 28.90 -8.26
C THR A 238 -9.57 28.14 -7.93
N MET A 239 -9.71 27.67 -6.68
CA MET A 239 -10.98 27.09 -6.22
C MET A 239 -12.17 28.04 -6.33
N GLU A 240 -11.96 29.34 -6.12
CA GLU A 240 -13.00 30.36 -6.28
C GLU A 240 -13.45 30.46 -7.73
N GLN A 241 -12.51 30.43 -8.69
CA GLN A 241 -12.83 30.41 -10.12
C GLN A 241 -13.53 29.12 -10.52
N LEU A 242 -13.08 27.98 -9.99
CA LEU A 242 -13.73 26.69 -10.22
C LEU A 242 -15.18 26.69 -9.71
N GLN A 243 -15.41 27.19 -8.48
CA GLN A 243 -16.73 27.32 -7.90
C GLN A 243 -17.62 28.28 -8.68
N GLN A 244 -17.10 29.40 -9.18
CA GLN A 244 -17.87 30.30 -10.06
C GLN A 244 -18.29 29.61 -11.36
N MET A 245 -17.46 28.73 -11.91
CA MET A 245 -17.79 27.98 -13.13
C MET A 245 -18.76 26.82 -12.91
N PHE A 246 -18.85 26.27 -11.69
CA PHE A 246 -19.84 25.25 -11.32
C PHE A 246 -21.13 25.83 -10.68
N GLY A 247 -21.04 27.00 -10.05
CA GLY A 247 -22.10 27.67 -9.28
C GLY A 247 -22.70 28.89 -9.99
N GLY A 248 -22.43 29.07 -11.28
CA GLY A 248 -23.09 30.07 -12.12
C GLY A 248 -24.51 29.66 -12.54
N TYR A 249 -25.39 29.45 -11.56
CA TYR A 249 -26.85 29.49 -11.69
C TYR A 249 -27.47 30.12 -10.44
#